data_AF-A0A2N2LH56-F1
#
_entry.id   AF-A0A2N2LH56-F1
#
_cell.length_a   1.000
_cell.length_b   1.000
_cell.length_c   1.000
_cell.angle_alpha   90.00
_cell.angle_beta   90.00
_cell.angle_gamma   90.00
#
_symmetry.space_group_name_H-M   'P 1'
#
loop_
_entity.id
_entity.type
_entity.pdbx_description
1 polymer ?
#
loop_
_entity_poly.entity_id
_entity_poly.type
_entity_poly.pdbx_seq_one_letter_code
_entity_poly.pdbx_strand_id
1 'polypeptide(L)'
;MMDALDTPPEPSTSPSGRAPEEEAFEARLRTWLKDEAGVHEWRRLVRLDEDEALVSKFEAGFSQRLFALLDRVPELFDEATVVAQYERMAAALPADTPRVDAWHAAMHEACREAGELLGIPDIRLAEIRTGIDSVRAILEAVIWSGPAVRDDYTPRSGEVSAYREGLAALADDRDLFTRYYGTFEDRAVRNHCPGAAFARKMLAHAWRACTGTLPPA
;
A
#
# COMPACT_ATOMS: atom_id res chain seq x y z
N MET A 1 33.07 -8.32 -15.53
CA MET A 1 31.89 -7.71 -16.19
C MET A 1 31.01 -7.24 -15.05
N MET A 2 31.25 -6.01 -14.59
CA MET A 2 30.69 -5.44 -13.37
C MET A 2 29.34 -4.78 -13.66
N ASP A 3 28.43 -4.98 -12.71
CA ASP A 3 27.06 -4.50 -12.67
C ASP A 3 26.91 -3.02 -13.04
N ALA A 4 25.96 -2.76 -13.93
CA ALA A 4 25.41 -1.44 -14.15
C ALA A 4 24.55 -1.09 -12.93
N LEU A 5 25.06 -0.17 -12.11
CA LEU A 5 24.34 0.40 -10.98
C LEU A 5 23.06 1.08 -11.46
N ASP A 6 21.96 0.58 -10.91
CA ASP A 6 20.62 1.15 -10.86
C ASP A 6 20.70 2.62 -10.41
N THR A 7 20.75 3.53 -11.38
CA THR A 7 20.76 4.96 -11.13
C THR A 7 19.31 5.41 -11.06
N PRO A 8 18.82 5.90 -9.91
CA PRO A 8 17.44 6.36 -9.82
C PRO A 8 17.22 7.51 -10.81
N PRO A 9 16.04 7.59 -11.46
CA PRO A 9 15.75 8.64 -12.42
C PRO A 9 15.86 10.01 -11.75
N GLU A 10 16.57 10.94 -12.39
CA GLU A 10 16.59 12.34 -11.95
C GLU A 10 15.16 12.91 -11.95
N PRO A 11 14.75 13.65 -10.91
CA PRO A 11 13.40 14.18 -10.83
C PRO A 11 13.16 15.19 -11.97
N SER A 12 12.09 14.95 -12.73
CA SER A 12 11.58 15.88 -13.74
C SER A 12 11.32 17.26 -13.11
N THR A 13 12.01 18.28 -13.61
CA THR A 13 11.78 19.70 -13.30
C THR A 13 10.55 20.20 -14.04
N SER A 14 9.38 19.65 -13.73
CA SER A 14 8.13 20.27 -14.13
C SER A 14 7.83 21.42 -13.16
N PRO A 15 7.49 22.64 -13.63
CA PRO A 15 7.27 23.79 -12.77
C PRO A 15 6.13 23.48 -11.81
N SER A 16 6.48 23.39 -10.54
CA SER A 16 5.52 23.24 -9.46
C SER A 16 4.77 24.57 -9.39
N GLY A 17 3.45 24.59 -9.57
CA GLY A 17 2.67 25.84 -9.47
C GLY A 17 2.62 26.40 -8.05
N ARG A 18 3.68 26.25 -7.24
CA ARG A 18 3.76 26.59 -5.82
C ARG A 18 4.44 27.93 -5.61
N ALA A 19 4.12 28.55 -4.48
CA ALA A 19 4.75 29.81 -4.09
C ALA A 19 6.26 29.60 -3.88
N PRO A 20 7.12 30.59 -4.23
CA PRO A 20 8.58 30.50 -4.03
C PRO A 20 8.99 30.15 -2.59
N GLU A 21 8.18 30.55 -1.61
CA GLU A 21 8.40 30.25 -0.19
C GLU A 21 8.22 28.75 0.13
N GLU A 22 7.24 28.08 -0.49
CA GLU A 22 7.05 26.64 -0.34
C GLU A 22 8.19 25.84 -0.97
N GLU A 23 8.72 26.31 -2.12
CA GLU A 23 9.86 25.66 -2.77
C GLU A 23 11.13 25.78 -1.92
N ALA A 24 11.37 26.96 -1.33
CA ALA A 24 12.46 27.17 -0.40
C ALA A 24 12.32 26.33 0.88
N PHE A 25 11.10 26.20 1.42
CA PHE A 25 10.81 25.31 2.54
C PHE A 25 11.07 23.84 2.18
N GLU A 26 10.56 23.38 1.04
CA GLU A 26 10.73 21.99 0.58
C GLU A 26 12.22 21.65 0.40
N ALA A 27 13.04 22.57 -0.12
CA ALA A 27 14.47 22.37 -0.25
C ALA A 27 15.16 22.15 1.11
N ARG A 28 14.84 22.97 2.12
CA ARG A 28 15.40 22.80 3.48
C ARG A 28 14.88 21.53 4.14
N LEU A 29 13.59 21.23 3.99
CA LEU A 29 12.98 20.01 4.51
C LEU A 29 13.64 18.76 3.94
N ARG A 30 14.01 18.75 2.66
CA ARG A 30 14.73 17.62 2.02
C ARG A 30 16.11 17.41 2.61
N THR A 31 16.85 18.49 2.89
CA THR A 31 18.14 18.40 3.58
C THR A 31 17.95 17.83 4.99
N TRP A 32 16.99 18.37 5.75
CA TRP A 32 16.68 17.87 7.09
C TRP A 32 16.27 16.39 7.10
N LEU A 33 15.41 15.98 6.16
CA LEU A 33 14.98 14.58 6.01
C LEU A 33 16.17 13.65 5.81
N LYS A 34 17.15 14.07 5.01
CA LYS A 34 18.34 13.28 4.70
C LYS A 34 19.33 13.26 5.87
N ASP A 35 19.66 14.44 6.40
CA ASP A 35 20.80 14.62 7.28
C ASP A 35 20.46 14.40 8.76
N GLU A 36 19.20 14.67 9.16
CA GLU A 36 18.73 14.51 10.54
C GLU A 36 17.76 13.34 10.71
N ALA A 37 16.78 13.18 9.82
CA ALA A 37 15.76 12.12 9.95
C ALA A 37 16.19 10.77 9.35
N GLY A 38 17.36 10.69 8.69
CA GLY A 38 17.90 9.47 8.08
C GLY A 38 17.06 8.94 6.90
N VAL A 39 16.26 9.78 6.26
CA VAL A 39 15.44 9.43 5.09
C VAL A 39 16.23 9.76 3.84
N HIS A 40 16.93 8.75 3.32
CA HIS A 40 17.79 8.93 2.14
C HIS A 40 17.04 8.89 0.81
N GLU A 41 15.84 8.31 0.77
CA GLU A 41 15.07 8.29 -0.47
C GLU A 41 14.29 9.59 -0.67
N TRP A 42 14.11 9.96 -1.94
CA TRP A 42 13.45 11.20 -2.31
C TRP A 42 12.01 11.31 -1.75
N ARG A 43 11.66 12.50 -1.26
CA ARG A 43 10.31 12.88 -0.82
C ARG A 43 10.00 14.27 -1.35
N ARG A 44 8.80 14.49 -1.87
CA ARG A 44 8.26 15.83 -2.15
C ARG A 44 7.31 16.28 -1.07
N LEU A 45 7.18 17.59 -0.91
CA LEU A 45 6.10 18.17 -0.13
C LEU A 45 4.76 18.02 -0.89
N VAL A 46 3.70 17.67 -0.16
CA VAL A 46 2.35 17.44 -0.66
C VAL A 46 1.38 18.46 -0.10
N ARG A 47 1.47 18.74 1.20
CA ARG A 47 0.70 19.74 1.93
C ARG A 47 1.60 20.38 2.97
N LEU A 48 1.42 21.67 3.17
CA LEU A 48 2.02 22.45 4.24
C LEU A 48 0.92 23.27 4.90
N ASP A 49 0.80 23.17 6.21
CA ASP A 49 -0.05 24.05 7.01
C ASP A 49 0.70 24.53 8.27
N GLU A 50 -0.02 25.08 9.24
CA GLU A 50 0.57 25.63 10.47
C GLU A 50 1.16 24.54 11.38
N ASP A 51 0.62 23.32 11.34
CA ASP A 51 0.94 22.25 12.29
C ASP A 51 1.73 21.10 11.66
N GLU A 52 1.63 20.90 10.34
CA GLU A 52 2.23 19.76 9.65
C GLU A 52 2.81 20.04 8.26
N ALA A 53 3.79 19.21 7.91
CA ALA A 53 4.33 19.07 6.57
C ALA A 53 4.14 17.61 6.10
N LEU A 54 3.21 17.41 5.17
CA LEU A 54 2.99 16.10 4.55
C LEU A 54 3.94 15.93 3.37
N VAL A 55 4.74 14.86 3.41
CA VAL A 55 5.70 14.52 2.36
C VAL A 55 5.36 13.19 1.72
N SER A 56 5.66 13.00 0.43
CA SER A 56 5.39 11.72 -0.25
C SER A 56 6.55 11.33 -1.15
N LYS A 57 6.78 10.02 -1.24
CA LYS A 57 7.71 9.43 -2.22
C LYS A 57 7.16 9.42 -3.64
N PHE A 58 5.86 9.65 -3.81
CA PHE A 58 5.20 9.61 -5.12
C PHE A 58 5.27 10.97 -5.80
N GLU A 59 5.41 10.97 -7.12
CA GLU A 59 5.39 12.18 -7.93
C GLU A 59 4.04 12.91 -7.89
N ALA A 60 4.03 14.16 -8.38
CA ALA A 60 2.79 14.91 -8.56
C ALA A 60 1.87 14.18 -9.55
N GLY A 61 0.57 14.16 -9.27
CA GLY A 61 -0.43 13.49 -10.11
C GLY A 61 -0.52 11.96 -9.94
N PHE A 62 0.36 11.33 -9.16
CA PHE A 62 0.28 9.89 -8.90
C PHE A 62 -1.07 9.47 -8.33
N SER A 63 -1.55 10.11 -7.26
CA SER A 63 -2.82 9.76 -6.60
C SER A 63 -4.01 9.83 -7.54
N GLN A 64 -4.07 10.86 -8.39
CA GLN A 64 -5.16 11.04 -9.37
C GLN A 64 -5.16 9.92 -10.40
N ARG A 65 -3.98 9.53 -10.89
CA ARG A 65 -3.84 8.42 -11.85
C ARG A 65 -4.13 7.08 -11.21
N LEU A 66 -3.70 6.86 -9.97
CA LEU A 66 -4.00 5.67 -9.21
C LEU A 66 -5.52 5.55 -9.00
N PHE A 67 -6.20 6.60 -8.53
CA PHE A 67 -7.65 6.56 -8.32
C PHE A 67 -8.41 6.36 -9.64
N ALA A 68 -8.02 7.05 -10.71
CA ALA A 68 -8.60 6.83 -12.02
C ALA A 68 -8.38 5.40 -12.56
N LEU A 69 -7.26 4.76 -12.19
CA LEU A 69 -7.02 3.36 -12.51
C LEU A 69 -7.92 2.45 -11.67
N LEU A 70 -8.02 2.69 -10.37
CA LEU A 70 -8.83 1.90 -9.44
C LEU A 70 -10.33 1.97 -9.79
N ASP A 71 -10.81 3.13 -10.25
CA ASP A 71 -12.18 3.32 -10.73
C ASP A 71 -12.51 2.46 -11.97
N ARG A 72 -11.48 2.00 -12.71
CA ARG A 72 -11.67 1.10 -13.85
C ARG A 72 -11.74 -0.38 -13.46
N VAL A 73 -11.30 -0.74 -12.27
CA VAL A 73 -11.24 -2.13 -11.78
C VAL A 73 -11.92 -2.29 -10.41
N PRO A 74 -13.16 -1.82 -10.23
CA PRO A 74 -13.85 -1.86 -8.94
C PRO A 74 -14.02 -3.29 -8.40
N GLU A 75 -14.08 -4.29 -9.29
CA GLU A 75 -14.24 -5.71 -8.96
C GLU A 75 -13.05 -6.26 -8.15
N LEU A 76 -11.85 -5.71 -8.32
CA LEU A 76 -10.68 -6.09 -7.50
C LEU A 76 -10.82 -5.65 -6.03
N PHE A 77 -11.80 -4.82 -5.73
CA PHE A 77 -12.09 -4.29 -4.41
C PHE A 77 -13.52 -4.61 -3.96
N ASP A 78 -14.21 -5.51 -4.66
CA ASP A 78 -15.49 -6.05 -4.22
C ASP A 78 -15.24 -7.30 -3.37
N GLU A 79 -15.86 -7.38 -2.18
CA GLU A 79 -15.62 -8.47 -1.24
C GLU A 79 -15.96 -9.83 -1.84
N ALA A 80 -17.16 -9.94 -2.43
CA ALA A 80 -17.65 -11.20 -2.98
C ALA A 80 -16.75 -11.68 -4.12
N THR A 81 -16.32 -10.76 -4.98
CA THR A 81 -15.38 -11.06 -6.06
C THR A 81 -14.03 -11.53 -5.52
N VAL A 82 -13.43 -10.81 -4.56
CA VAL A 82 -12.14 -11.18 -3.95
C VAL A 82 -12.20 -12.57 -3.30
N VAL A 83 -13.27 -12.85 -2.55
CA VAL A 83 -13.47 -14.16 -1.89
C VAL A 83 -13.63 -15.26 -2.94
N ALA A 84 -14.46 -15.06 -3.97
CA ALA A 84 -14.65 -16.05 -5.03
C ALA A 84 -13.34 -16.33 -5.81
N GLN A 85 -12.55 -15.31 -6.08
CA GLN A 85 -11.24 -15.47 -6.75
C GLN A 85 -10.26 -16.25 -5.88
N TYR A 86 -10.22 -15.96 -4.57
CA TYR A 86 -9.43 -16.73 -3.62
C TYR A 86 -9.88 -18.20 -3.57
N GLU A 87 -11.18 -18.47 -3.44
CA GLU A 87 -11.71 -19.84 -3.37
C GLU A 87 -11.37 -20.65 -4.63
N ARG A 88 -11.53 -20.03 -5.81
CA ARG A 88 -11.13 -20.62 -7.09
C ARG A 88 -9.64 -20.97 -7.12
N MET A 89 -8.79 -20.04 -6.69
CA MET A 89 -7.34 -20.24 -6.68
C MET A 89 -6.93 -21.30 -5.65
N ALA A 90 -7.45 -21.23 -4.43
CA ALA A 90 -7.17 -22.18 -3.35
C ALA A 90 -7.58 -23.61 -3.72
N ALA A 91 -8.68 -23.79 -4.48
CA ALA A 91 -9.10 -25.10 -4.97
C ALA A 91 -8.15 -25.71 -6.01
N ALA A 92 -7.43 -24.88 -6.77
CA ALA A 92 -6.48 -25.32 -7.79
C ALA A 92 -5.05 -25.55 -7.25
N LEU A 93 -4.73 -25.03 -6.07
CA LEU A 93 -3.40 -25.09 -5.47
C LEU A 93 -3.17 -26.37 -4.61
N PRO A 94 -1.90 -26.74 -4.36
CA PRO A 94 -1.54 -27.79 -3.41
C PRO A 94 -2.16 -27.56 -2.03
N ALA A 95 -2.50 -28.66 -1.35
CA ALA A 95 -3.20 -28.66 -0.06
C ALA A 95 -2.48 -27.86 1.04
N ASP A 96 -1.16 -27.91 1.00
CA ASP A 96 -0.19 -27.34 1.93
C ASP A 96 0.19 -25.89 1.59
N THR A 97 -0.39 -25.32 0.54
CA THR A 97 -0.12 -23.91 0.18
C THR A 97 -0.65 -22.99 1.28
N PRO A 98 0.16 -22.05 1.80
CA PRO A 98 -0.30 -21.06 2.77
C PRO A 98 -1.47 -20.24 2.22
N ARG A 99 -2.47 -19.96 3.07
CA ARG A 99 -3.67 -19.21 2.67
C ARG A 99 -3.35 -17.82 2.15
N VAL A 100 -2.38 -17.13 2.75
CA VAL A 100 -1.96 -15.79 2.32
C VAL A 100 -1.29 -15.82 0.94
N ASP A 101 -0.51 -16.86 0.64
CA ASP A 101 0.09 -17.06 -0.68
C ASP A 101 -0.98 -17.35 -1.75
N ALA A 102 -1.99 -18.17 -1.41
CA ALA A 102 -3.10 -18.44 -2.30
C ALA A 102 -3.93 -17.17 -2.60
N TRP A 103 -4.18 -16.33 -1.60
CA TRP A 103 -4.80 -15.02 -1.79
C TRP A 103 -3.94 -14.09 -2.66
N HIS A 104 -2.64 -14.04 -2.41
CA HIS A 104 -1.71 -13.24 -3.20
C HIS A 104 -1.73 -13.63 -4.67
N ALA A 105 -1.64 -14.93 -4.97
CA ALA A 105 -1.74 -15.46 -6.32
C ALA A 105 -3.09 -15.14 -6.97
N ALA A 106 -4.19 -15.28 -6.24
CA ALA A 106 -5.54 -14.98 -6.72
C ALA A 106 -5.67 -13.51 -7.14
N MET A 107 -5.15 -12.59 -6.34
CA MET A 107 -5.24 -11.15 -6.61
C MET A 107 -4.35 -10.72 -7.77
N HIS A 108 -3.15 -11.29 -7.90
CA HIS A 108 -2.29 -11.04 -9.06
C HIS A 108 -2.93 -11.55 -10.35
N GLU A 109 -3.54 -12.74 -10.32
CA GLU A 109 -4.26 -13.29 -11.47
C GLU A 109 -5.47 -12.43 -11.84
N ALA A 110 -6.29 -12.04 -10.86
CA ALA A 110 -7.44 -11.16 -11.09
C ALA A 110 -7.00 -9.80 -11.68
N CYS A 111 -5.88 -9.25 -11.20
CA CYS A 111 -5.31 -7.99 -11.72
C CYS A 111 -4.85 -8.15 -13.17
N ARG A 112 -4.22 -9.27 -13.51
CA ARG A 112 -3.82 -9.61 -14.90
C ARG A 112 -5.03 -9.75 -15.81
N GLU A 113 -6.03 -10.53 -15.41
CA GLU A 113 -7.29 -10.75 -16.15
C GLU A 113 -8.03 -9.41 -16.41
N ALA A 114 -8.14 -8.56 -15.39
CA ALA A 114 -8.74 -7.23 -15.52
C ALA A 114 -7.95 -6.34 -16.49
N GLY A 115 -6.62 -6.43 -16.43
CA GLY A 115 -5.71 -5.77 -17.35
C GLY A 115 -5.96 -6.10 -18.81
N GLU A 116 -6.05 -7.39 -19.11
CA GLU A 116 -6.32 -7.92 -20.45
C GLU A 116 -7.70 -7.51 -20.95
N LEU A 117 -8.72 -7.65 -20.10
CA LEU A 117 -10.10 -7.33 -20.45
C LEU A 117 -10.30 -5.83 -20.77
N LEU A 118 -9.65 -4.96 -20.00
CA LEU A 118 -9.85 -3.52 -20.07
C LEU A 118 -8.79 -2.79 -20.90
N GLY A 119 -7.83 -3.52 -21.48
CA GLY A 119 -6.71 -2.95 -22.22
C GLY A 119 -5.85 -2.01 -21.37
N ILE A 120 -5.65 -2.34 -20.09
CA ILE A 120 -4.81 -1.54 -19.19
C ILE A 120 -3.36 -2.01 -19.34
N PRO A 121 -2.41 -1.11 -19.65
CA PRO A 121 -1.00 -1.48 -19.75
C PRO A 121 -0.45 -2.07 -18.45
N ASP A 122 0.39 -3.10 -18.55
CA ASP A 122 0.98 -3.81 -17.39
C ASP A 122 1.73 -2.87 -16.43
N ILE A 123 2.42 -1.86 -16.97
CA ILE A 123 3.12 -0.84 -16.17
C ILE A 123 2.18 -0.08 -15.23
N ARG A 124 0.89 0.05 -15.58
CA ARG A 124 -0.13 0.68 -14.72
C ARG A 124 -0.65 -0.29 -13.67
N LEU A 125 -0.83 -1.56 -14.03
CA LEU A 125 -1.23 -2.60 -13.09
C LEU A 125 -0.15 -2.86 -12.03
N ALA A 126 1.12 -2.57 -12.33
CA ALA A 126 2.21 -2.61 -11.35
C ALA A 126 1.93 -1.78 -10.09
N GLU A 127 1.21 -0.65 -10.22
CA GLU A 127 0.83 0.20 -9.07
C GLU A 127 -0.16 -0.54 -8.15
N ILE A 128 -1.15 -1.26 -8.71
CA ILE A 128 -2.10 -2.08 -7.94
C ILE A 128 -1.39 -3.29 -7.33
N ARG A 129 -0.53 -3.98 -8.10
CA ARG A 129 0.24 -5.13 -7.63
C ARG A 129 1.12 -4.78 -6.43
N THR A 130 1.75 -3.61 -6.43
CA THR A 130 2.51 -3.10 -5.28
C THR A 130 1.62 -2.96 -4.02
N GLY A 131 0.38 -2.53 -4.19
CA GLY A 131 -0.62 -2.49 -3.11
C GLY A 131 -0.99 -3.88 -2.60
N ILE A 132 -1.21 -4.83 -3.50
CA ILE A 132 -1.46 -6.25 -3.18
C ILE A 132 -0.29 -6.85 -2.39
N ASP A 133 0.95 -6.60 -2.82
CA ASP A 133 2.16 -7.08 -2.14
C ASP A 133 2.30 -6.49 -0.73
N SER A 134 1.92 -5.22 -0.56
CA SER A 134 1.91 -4.56 0.75
C SER A 134 0.89 -5.20 1.70
N VAL A 135 -0.32 -5.51 1.20
CA VAL A 135 -1.36 -6.18 2.00
C VAL A 135 -0.96 -7.62 2.34
N ARG A 136 -0.33 -8.33 1.41
CA ARG A 136 0.25 -9.66 1.67
C ARG A 136 1.21 -9.63 2.86
N ALA A 137 2.17 -8.71 2.86
CA ALA A 137 3.15 -8.60 3.93
C ALA A 137 2.50 -8.34 5.30
N ILE A 138 1.44 -7.52 5.33
CA ILE A 138 0.66 -7.29 6.56
C ILE A 138 -0.04 -8.58 7.00
N LEU A 139 -0.67 -9.31 6.08
CA LEU A 139 -1.35 -10.57 6.40
C LEU A 139 -0.39 -11.66 6.87
N GLU A 140 0.80 -11.77 6.30
CA GLU A 140 1.83 -12.72 6.75
C GLU A 140 2.26 -12.43 8.20
N ALA A 141 2.38 -11.16 8.56
CA ALA A 141 2.67 -10.76 9.94
C ALA A 141 1.50 -11.02 10.89
N VAL A 142 0.26 -10.83 10.43
CA VAL A 142 -0.97 -10.99 11.23
C VAL A 142 -1.35 -12.46 11.40
N ILE A 143 -1.32 -13.26 10.33
CA ILE A 143 -1.70 -14.68 10.30
C ILE A 143 -0.42 -15.53 10.42
N TRP A 144 0.37 -15.25 11.45
CA TRP A 144 1.71 -15.83 11.63
C TRP A 144 1.67 -17.35 11.86
N SER A 145 0.51 -17.93 12.18
CA SER A 145 0.38 -19.39 12.32
C SER A 145 0.54 -20.13 10.99
N GLY A 146 0.47 -19.41 9.86
CA GLY A 146 0.72 -19.96 8.53
C GLY A 146 -0.20 -21.11 8.12
N PRO A 147 -1.54 -21.02 8.32
CA PRO A 147 -2.48 -22.07 7.95
C PRO A 147 -2.46 -22.32 6.43
N ALA A 148 -2.57 -23.58 6.05
CA ALA A 148 -2.70 -24.00 4.66
C ALA A 148 -4.15 -23.90 4.17
N VAL A 149 -4.33 -23.84 2.85
CA VAL A 149 -5.65 -23.68 2.20
C VAL A 149 -6.67 -24.76 2.56
N ARG A 150 -6.22 -25.97 2.94
CA ARG A 150 -7.11 -27.08 3.35
C ARG A 150 -7.22 -27.30 4.85
N ASP A 151 -6.54 -26.50 5.66
CA ASP A 151 -6.64 -26.61 7.11
C ASP A 151 -8.03 -26.17 7.58
N ASP A 152 -8.57 -26.83 8.59
CA ASP A 152 -9.65 -26.27 9.40
C ASP A 152 -9.05 -25.17 10.28
N TYR A 153 -9.28 -23.91 9.90
CA TYR A 153 -8.59 -22.76 10.46
C TYR A 153 -9.56 -21.77 11.07
N THR A 154 -9.29 -21.39 12.32
CA THR A 154 -9.91 -20.27 13.01
C THR A 154 -8.80 -19.37 13.55
N PRO A 155 -8.83 -18.05 13.28
CA PRO A 155 -7.81 -17.13 13.79
C PRO A 155 -7.71 -17.15 15.31
N ARG A 156 -6.48 -17.16 15.82
CA ARG A 156 -6.21 -17.07 17.25
C ARG A 156 -6.51 -15.65 17.75
N SER A 157 -6.78 -15.51 19.05
CA SER A 157 -7.02 -14.20 19.69
C SER A 157 -5.87 -13.22 19.48
N GLY A 158 -4.63 -13.71 19.44
CA GLY A 158 -3.47 -12.91 19.12
C GLY A 158 -3.47 -12.42 17.66
N GLU A 159 -3.83 -13.26 16.70
CA GLU A 159 -3.89 -12.90 15.26
C GLU A 159 -5.00 -11.86 15.03
N VAL A 160 -6.12 -12.02 15.73
CA VAL A 160 -7.19 -11.01 15.76
C VAL A 160 -6.71 -9.68 16.35
N SER A 161 -5.87 -9.72 17.39
CA SER A 161 -5.31 -8.50 17.99
C SER A 161 -4.30 -7.83 17.07
N ALA A 162 -3.41 -8.59 16.45
CA ALA A 162 -2.46 -8.11 15.44
C ALA A 162 -3.19 -7.52 14.23
N TYR A 163 -4.31 -8.12 13.80
CA TYR A 163 -5.16 -7.55 12.75
C TYR A 163 -5.69 -6.17 13.14
N ARG A 164 -6.21 -6.01 14.36
CA ARG A 164 -6.70 -4.71 14.85
C ARG A 164 -5.60 -3.67 14.94
N GLU A 165 -4.41 -4.06 15.41
CA GLU A 165 -3.25 -3.17 15.44
C GLU A 165 -2.84 -2.73 14.03
N GLY A 166 -2.78 -3.68 13.09
CA GLY A 166 -2.56 -3.40 11.68
C GLY A 166 -3.64 -2.49 11.10
N LEU A 167 -4.91 -2.78 11.35
CA LEU A 167 -6.03 -1.97 10.89
C LEU A 167 -6.03 -0.58 11.51
N ALA A 168 -5.70 -0.42 12.80
CA ALA A 168 -5.56 0.86 13.46
C ALA A 168 -4.44 1.70 12.82
N ALA A 169 -3.32 1.06 12.44
CA ALA A 169 -2.28 1.69 11.65
C ALA A 169 -2.74 2.09 10.23
N LEU A 170 -3.82 1.49 9.72
CA LEU A 170 -4.47 1.92 8.49
C LEU A 170 -5.62 2.90 8.73
N ALA A 171 -6.20 2.92 9.95
CA ALA A 171 -7.51 3.48 10.30
C ALA A 171 -7.50 5.01 10.40
N ASP A 172 -6.37 5.55 10.82
CA ASP A 172 -6.35 6.82 11.52
C ASP A 172 -6.60 8.00 10.56
N ASP A 173 -7.54 8.84 10.97
CA ASP A 173 -7.65 10.28 10.75
C ASP A 173 -6.39 11.05 11.20
N ARG A 174 -5.46 10.35 11.85
CA ARG A 174 -4.03 10.63 11.99
C ARG A 174 -3.18 9.54 11.33
N ASP A 175 -3.35 9.33 10.03
CA ASP A 175 -2.25 9.16 9.09
C ASP A 175 -1.08 8.27 9.66
N LEU A 176 -1.24 6.94 9.69
CA LEU A 176 -0.25 5.96 10.24
C LEU A 176 0.53 5.19 9.16
N PHE A 177 0.18 5.33 7.88
CA PHE A 177 1.17 5.24 6.78
C PHE A 177 2.11 6.44 6.74
N THR A 178 1.86 7.39 7.63
CA THR A 178 2.48 8.67 7.77
C THR A 178 3.50 8.49 8.85
N ARG A 179 4.55 7.74 8.48
CA ARG A 179 5.79 7.65 9.23
C ARG A 179 6.14 9.06 9.69
N TYR A 180 6.09 9.26 10.99
CA TYR A 180 6.52 10.48 11.62
C TYR A 180 8.04 10.54 11.50
N TYR A 181 8.54 11.53 10.80
CA TYR A 181 9.97 11.71 10.60
C TYR A 181 10.59 12.58 11.70
N GLY A 182 9.78 13.34 12.44
CA GLY A 182 10.22 14.29 13.45
C GLY A 182 9.52 15.64 13.30
N THR A 183 10.00 16.63 14.07
CA THR A 183 9.54 18.02 13.99
C THR A 183 10.56 18.84 13.21
N PHE A 184 10.11 19.61 12.22
CA PHE A 184 10.95 20.53 11.46
C PHE A 184 10.27 21.89 11.37
N GLU A 185 10.97 22.97 11.78
CA GLU A 185 10.43 24.33 11.82
C GLU A 185 9.03 24.37 12.49
N ASP A 186 8.95 23.79 13.70
CA ASP A 186 7.75 23.66 14.55
C ASP A 186 6.57 22.84 13.98
N ARG A 187 6.77 22.16 12.85
CA ARG A 187 5.75 21.34 12.19
C ARG A 187 6.06 19.85 12.28
N ALA A 188 5.02 19.04 12.45
CA ALA A 188 5.14 17.59 12.37
C ALA A 188 5.36 17.15 10.92
N VAL A 189 6.48 16.47 10.64
CA VAL A 189 6.78 15.95 9.30
C VAL A 189 6.30 14.51 9.19
N ARG A 190 5.42 14.23 8.24
CA ARG A 190 4.80 12.90 8.10
C ARG A 190 4.73 12.43 6.64
N ASN A 191 4.85 11.12 6.41
CA ASN A 191 4.70 10.50 5.07
C ASN A 191 3.24 10.32 4.53
N HIS A 192 2.80 11.08 3.55
CA HIS A 192 1.51 10.83 2.88
C HIS A 192 1.53 9.61 1.93
N CYS A 193 0.64 8.65 2.17
CA CYS A 193 0.37 7.50 1.29
C CYS A 193 -1.05 7.57 0.71
N PRO A 194 -1.22 7.84 -0.60
CA PRO A 194 -2.55 8.01 -1.20
C PRO A 194 -3.35 6.70 -1.30
N GLY A 195 -2.69 5.54 -1.25
CA GLY A 195 -3.32 4.23 -1.35
C GLY A 195 -3.90 3.68 -0.04
N ALA A 196 -3.79 4.41 1.08
CA ALA A 196 -4.11 3.91 2.42
C ALA A 196 -5.55 3.38 2.56
N ALA A 197 -6.54 4.12 2.05
CA ALA A 197 -7.95 3.72 2.09
C ALA A 197 -8.21 2.42 1.30
N PHE A 198 -7.54 2.25 0.16
CA PHE A 198 -7.65 1.06 -0.67
C PHE A 198 -6.97 -0.14 -0.01
N ALA A 199 -5.79 0.06 0.57
CA ALA A 199 -5.09 -0.96 1.34
C ALA A 199 -5.96 -1.46 2.51
N ARG A 200 -6.67 -0.56 3.20
CA ARG A 200 -7.61 -0.92 4.28
C ARG A 200 -8.74 -1.82 3.79
N LYS A 201 -9.38 -1.43 2.68
CA LYS A 201 -10.46 -2.21 2.08
C LYS A 201 -9.97 -3.59 1.61
N MET A 202 -8.83 -3.62 0.93
CA MET A 202 -8.22 -4.86 0.45
C MET A 202 -7.80 -5.77 1.59
N LEU A 203 -7.22 -5.23 2.68
CA LEU A 203 -6.86 -6.01 3.87
C LEU A 203 -8.09 -6.67 4.51
N ALA A 204 -9.21 -5.95 4.60
CA ALA A 204 -10.47 -6.50 5.11
C ALA A 204 -10.99 -7.66 4.25
N HIS A 205 -10.99 -7.51 2.92
CA HIS A 205 -11.40 -8.58 2.02
C HIS A 205 -10.44 -9.77 2.04
N ALA A 206 -9.14 -9.50 2.17
CA ALA A 206 -8.13 -10.54 2.29
C ALA A 206 -8.25 -11.33 3.60
N TRP A 207 -8.55 -10.65 4.72
CA TRP A 207 -8.89 -11.32 5.98
C TRP A 207 -10.11 -12.22 5.79
N ARG A 208 -11.16 -11.70 5.15
CA ARG A 208 -12.38 -12.47 4.87
C ARG A 208 -12.08 -13.73 4.06
N ALA A 209 -11.29 -13.59 3.00
CA ALA A 209 -10.88 -14.69 2.13
C ALA A 209 -10.02 -15.73 2.89
N CYS A 210 -8.94 -15.29 3.54
CA CYS A 210 -8.01 -16.19 4.21
C CYS A 210 -8.62 -16.88 5.44
N THR A 211 -9.49 -16.21 6.20
CA THR A 211 -9.99 -16.74 7.49
C THR A 211 -11.40 -17.30 7.42
N GLY A 212 -12.19 -16.95 6.41
CA GLY A 212 -13.63 -17.26 6.36
C GLY A 212 -14.47 -16.51 7.41
N THR A 213 -13.87 -15.57 8.16
CA THR A 213 -14.55 -14.78 9.21
C THR A 213 -14.68 -13.31 8.81
N LEU A 214 -15.61 -12.58 9.42
CA LEU A 214 -15.67 -11.13 9.19
C LEU A 214 -14.41 -10.47 9.78
N PRO A 215 -13.89 -9.40 9.15
CA PRO A 215 -12.84 -8.58 9.72
C PRO A 215 -13.19 -8.15 11.15
N PRO A 216 -12.30 -8.35 12.13
CA PRO A 216 -12.46 -7.82 13.47
C PRO A 216 -12.64 -6.30 13.41
N ALA A 217 -13.66 -5.80 14.10
CA ALA A 217 -13.83 -4.38 14.38
C ALA A 217 -12.73 -3.88 15.33
#